data_AF-A0A1I1CPT6-F1
#
_entry.id   AF-A0A1I1CPT6-F1
#
_cell.length_a   1.000
_cell.length_b   1.000
_cell.length_c   1.000
_cell.angle_alpha   90.00
_cell.angle_beta   90.00
_cell.angle_gamma   90.00
#
_symmetry.space_group_name_H-M   'P 1'
#
loop_
_entity.id
_entity.type
_entity.pdbx_description
1 polymer ?
#
loop_
_entity_poly.entity_id
_entity_poly.type
_entity_poly.pdbx_seq_one_letter_code
_entity_poly.pdbx_strand_id
1 'polypeptide(L)'
;MNMLAFAINTAERAPLTDGMTLAGIDFLCARTKRRLAATIADTENLFVDAMNQYPVAIHSKDANRQHYEVPSSFFSRVLGPRRKYSCCFYPSENTPLNEAEVFALAETVKHAAIEDGMSILELGCGWGSLSFYLAETFPNSRIVSVSNSASQRAFITAVADQRRLTNLSVITADMNDFSIDQRFDRVVSIEMFEHMSNWRTLFERARDWVTPEGRLFLHVFTHKDRSYRFDHADPSDWIAHHFFTGGIMPAHDLPHRFEDLFIVEEEWRWSGRHYRRTALDWLANFDREIDRIQPIFAQVYGKDSSLWLRRWRLFFLATAGLFGHDNGDIWGVGHYLLKPARP
;
A
#
# COMPACT_ATOMS: atom_id res chain seq x y z
N MET A 1 -32.83 2.90 -3.45
CA MET A 1 -31.68 3.77 -3.10
C MET A 1 -31.09 3.30 -1.79
N ASN A 2 -29.82 2.89 -1.77
CA ASN A 2 -29.11 2.50 -0.54
C ASN A 2 -28.95 3.75 0.35
N MET A 3 -29.65 3.80 1.50
CA MET A 3 -29.59 4.96 2.41
C MET A 3 -28.17 5.24 2.91
N LEU A 4 -27.33 4.20 3.02
CA LEU A 4 -25.93 4.34 3.42
C LEU A 4 -25.11 5.03 2.33
N ALA A 5 -25.26 4.61 1.07
CA ALA A 5 -24.60 5.26 -0.07
C ALA A 5 -25.02 6.73 -0.21
N PHE A 6 -26.31 7.03 0.03
CA PHE A 6 -26.79 8.41 0.03
C PHE A 6 -26.16 9.25 1.15
N ALA A 7 -26.08 8.70 2.37
CA ALA A 7 -25.45 9.38 3.50
C ALA A 7 -23.96 9.66 3.26
N ILE A 8 -23.22 8.70 2.71
CA ILE A 8 -21.80 8.82 2.37
C ILE A 8 -21.58 9.90 1.29
N ASN A 9 -22.35 9.86 0.20
CA ASN A 9 -22.27 10.87 -0.86
C ASN A 9 -22.68 12.27 -0.37
N THR A 10 -23.61 12.34 0.57
CA THR A 10 -24.02 13.61 1.20
C THR A 10 -22.92 14.13 2.12
N ALA A 11 -22.26 13.25 2.89
CA ALA A 11 -21.13 13.59 3.75
C ALA A 11 -19.93 14.12 2.97
N GLU A 12 -19.62 13.58 1.78
CA GLU A 12 -18.56 14.07 0.90
C GLU A 12 -18.75 15.54 0.48
N ARG A 13 -20.01 16.00 0.45
CA ARG A 13 -20.39 17.35 0.01
C ARG A 13 -20.73 18.27 1.18
N ALA A 14 -20.84 17.75 2.39
CA ALA A 14 -21.20 18.50 3.59
C ALA A 14 -19.95 19.05 4.30
N PRO A 15 -20.02 20.23 4.93
CA PRO A 15 -18.92 20.80 5.70
C PRO A 15 -18.82 20.15 7.08
N LEU A 16 -18.51 18.85 7.13
CA LEU A 16 -18.29 18.12 8.38
C LEU A 16 -16.90 18.45 8.94
N THR A 17 -16.79 18.53 10.27
CA THR A 17 -15.48 18.61 10.93
C THR A 17 -14.77 17.25 10.86
N ASP A 18 -13.44 17.25 10.99
CA ASP A 18 -12.65 16.01 11.03
C ASP A 18 -13.12 15.07 12.15
N GLY A 19 -13.44 15.63 13.33
CA GLY A 19 -13.95 14.85 14.46
C GLY A 19 -15.28 14.16 14.16
N MET A 20 -16.23 14.86 13.52
CA MET A 20 -17.49 14.27 13.08
C MET A 20 -17.27 13.19 12.02
N THR A 21 -16.36 13.44 11.08
CA THR A 21 -16.01 12.51 10.00
C THR A 21 -15.39 11.23 10.57
N LEU A 22 -14.43 11.36 11.48
CA LEU A 22 -13.79 10.23 12.17
C LEU A 22 -14.79 9.42 13.00
N ALA A 23 -15.73 10.07 13.70
CA ALA A 23 -16.79 9.37 14.43
C ALA A 23 -17.70 8.56 13.49
N GLY A 24 -18.03 9.11 12.32
CA GLY A 24 -18.77 8.39 11.28
C GLY A 24 -18.01 7.18 10.74
N ILE A 25 -16.71 7.35 10.45
CA ILE A 25 -15.83 6.26 10.00
C ILE A 25 -15.73 5.17 11.06
N ASP A 26 -15.54 5.54 12.34
CA ASP A 26 -15.45 4.59 13.45
C ASP A 26 -16.74 3.75 13.59
N PHE A 27 -17.91 4.38 13.43
CA PHE A 27 -19.19 3.66 13.41
C PHE A 27 -19.27 2.64 12.26
N LEU A 28 -18.81 3.00 11.06
CA LEU A 28 -18.78 2.09 9.90
C LEU A 28 -17.77 0.96 10.11
N CYS A 29 -16.62 1.24 10.71
CA CYS A 29 -15.63 0.25 11.09
C CYS A 29 -16.20 -0.74 12.11
N ALA A 30 -16.87 -0.26 13.16
CA ALA A 30 -17.53 -1.11 14.16
C ALA A 30 -18.61 -2.01 13.53
N ARG A 31 -19.37 -1.50 12.56
CA ARG A 31 -20.34 -2.29 11.80
C ARG A 31 -19.65 -3.38 10.96
N THR A 32 -18.57 -3.02 10.28
CA THR A 32 -17.80 -3.97 9.46
C THR A 32 -17.17 -5.06 10.32
N LYS A 33 -16.54 -4.70 11.44
CA LYS A 33 -16.01 -5.63 12.44
C LYS A 33 -17.06 -6.64 12.90
N ARG A 34 -18.25 -6.17 13.29
CA ARG A 34 -19.36 -7.06 13.71
C ARG A 34 -19.82 -8.00 12.61
N ARG A 35 -19.92 -7.50 11.37
CA ARG A 35 -20.26 -8.33 10.20
C ARG A 35 -19.21 -9.42 9.97
N LEU A 36 -17.93 -9.04 9.96
CA LEU A 36 -16.82 -9.96 9.73
C LEU A 36 -16.70 -11.02 10.84
N ALA A 37 -16.95 -10.65 12.10
CA ALA A 37 -16.95 -11.58 13.23
C ALA A 37 -18.05 -12.65 13.15
N ALA A 38 -19.15 -12.41 12.43
CA ALA A 38 -20.22 -13.39 12.21
C ALA A 38 -19.90 -14.39 11.08
N THR A 39 -18.78 -14.21 10.38
CA THR A 39 -18.39 -15.03 9.23
C THR A 39 -17.67 -16.30 9.69
N ILE A 40 -18.11 -17.47 9.21
CA ILE A 40 -17.53 -18.78 9.55
C ILE A 40 -16.10 -18.92 8.99
N ALA A 41 -15.25 -19.69 9.68
CA ALA A 41 -13.83 -19.82 9.35
C ALA A 41 -13.56 -20.36 7.93
N ASP A 42 -14.41 -21.26 7.42
CA ASP A 42 -14.29 -21.83 6.06
C ASP A 42 -14.37 -20.77 4.94
N THR A 43 -14.87 -19.57 5.26
CA THR A 43 -14.95 -18.46 4.30
C THR A 43 -13.58 -18.00 3.83
N GLU A 44 -12.53 -18.13 4.65
CA GLU A 44 -11.17 -17.77 4.22
C GLU A 44 -10.63 -18.75 3.17
N ASN A 45 -10.91 -20.05 3.30
CA ASN A 45 -10.52 -21.03 2.28
C ASN A 45 -11.26 -20.75 0.96
N LEU A 46 -12.56 -20.47 1.03
CA LEU A 46 -13.34 -20.06 -0.14
C LEU A 46 -12.82 -18.77 -0.78
N PHE A 47 -12.34 -17.82 0.02
CA PHE A 47 -11.74 -16.58 -0.47
C PHE A 47 -10.45 -16.85 -1.24
N VAL A 48 -9.59 -17.73 -0.72
CA VAL A 48 -8.35 -18.17 -1.38
C VAL A 48 -8.66 -18.89 -2.68
N ASP A 49 -9.59 -19.84 -2.68
CA ASP A 49 -9.99 -20.57 -3.89
C ASP A 49 -10.55 -19.64 -4.97
N ALA A 50 -11.35 -18.65 -4.57
CA ALA A 50 -11.92 -17.67 -5.47
C ALA A 50 -10.85 -16.76 -6.11
N MET A 51 -9.68 -16.58 -5.51
CA MET A 51 -8.59 -15.76 -6.10
C MET A 51 -8.20 -16.24 -7.49
N ASN A 52 -8.23 -17.55 -7.73
CA ASN A 52 -7.85 -18.15 -9.01
C ASN A 52 -8.78 -17.79 -10.17
N GLN A 53 -9.96 -17.22 -9.87
CA GLN A 53 -10.95 -16.80 -10.87
C GLN A 53 -10.68 -15.38 -11.38
N TYR A 54 -9.71 -14.66 -10.79
CA TYR A 54 -9.39 -13.28 -11.14
C TYR A 54 -8.04 -13.19 -11.89
N PRO A 55 -7.86 -12.15 -12.72
CA PRO A 55 -6.52 -11.76 -13.16
C PRO A 55 -5.67 -11.33 -11.96
N VAL A 56 -4.34 -11.21 -12.15
CA VAL A 56 -3.41 -10.77 -11.10
C VAL A 56 -3.85 -9.43 -10.51
N ALA A 57 -4.19 -8.45 -11.36
CA ALA A 57 -4.79 -7.20 -10.95
C ALA A 57 -6.04 -6.90 -11.79
N ILE A 58 -7.15 -6.54 -11.13
CA ILE A 58 -8.37 -6.06 -11.78
C ILE A 58 -8.27 -4.53 -11.93
N HIS A 59 -8.86 -3.97 -12.99
CA HIS A 59 -8.97 -2.52 -13.18
C HIS A 59 -7.64 -1.74 -13.17
N SER A 60 -6.52 -2.37 -13.55
CA SER A 60 -5.18 -1.76 -13.47
C SER A 60 -5.08 -0.39 -14.19
N LYS A 61 -5.79 -0.22 -15.31
CA LYS A 61 -5.90 1.05 -16.03
C LYS A 61 -6.66 2.13 -15.26
N ASP A 62 -7.74 1.77 -14.58
CA ASP A 62 -8.56 2.72 -13.81
C ASP A 62 -7.88 3.08 -12.48
N ALA A 63 -7.26 2.11 -11.80
CA ALA A 63 -6.43 2.33 -10.61
C ALA A 63 -5.27 3.30 -10.91
N ASN A 64 -4.63 3.14 -12.07
CA ASN A 64 -3.59 4.07 -12.53
C ASN A 64 -4.09 5.49 -12.74
N ARG A 65 -5.28 5.65 -13.33
CA ARG A 65 -5.90 6.96 -13.54
C ARG A 65 -6.31 7.61 -12.24
N GLN A 66 -6.85 6.86 -11.29
CA GLN A 66 -7.37 7.41 -10.02
C GLN A 66 -6.26 7.89 -9.07
N HIS A 67 -5.14 7.16 -8.96
CA HIS A 67 -4.09 7.46 -7.98
C HIS A 67 -2.84 8.12 -8.52
N TYR A 68 -2.39 7.73 -9.71
CA TYR A 68 -1.08 8.11 -10.22
C TYR A 68 -1.14 9.22 -11.27
N GLU A 69 -2.33 9.79 -11.55
CA GLU A 69 -2.49 11.05 -12.28
C GLU A 69 -2.05 12.28 -11.46
N VAL A 70 -1.96 12.15 -10.13
CA VAL A 70 -1.47 13.24 -9.30
C VAL A 70 0.06 13.28 -9.37
N PRO A 71 0.66 14.44 -9.73
CA PRO A 71 2.10 14.52 -9.99
C PRO A 71 2.92 14.33 -8.71
N SER A 72 4.19 13.95 -8.87
CA SER A 72 5.15 13.80 -7.76
C SER A 72 5.27 15.04 -6.87
N SER A 73 4.96 16.23 -7.41
CA SER A 73 4.94 17.51 -6.70
C SER A 73 3.86 17.60 -5.61
N PHE A 74 2.75 16.86 -5.74
CA PHE A 74 1.77 16.73 -4.66
C PHE A 74 2.32 15.86 -3.53
N PHE A 75 2.84 14.68 -3.88
CA PHE A 75 3.38 13.74 -2.90
C PHE A 75 4.58 14.32 -2.14
N SER A 76 5.40 15.16 -2.78
CA SER A 76 6.47 15.88 -2.08
C SER A 76 6.00 16.90 -1.04
N ARG A 77 4.72 17.29 -1.06
CA ARG A 77 4.13 18.23 -0.09
C ARG A 77 3.50 17.50 1.09
N VAL A 78 2.85 16.37 0.81
CA VAL A 78 2.03 15.63 1.77
C VAL A 78 2.84 14.58 2.52
N LEU A 79 3.77 13.90 1.85
CA LEU A 79 4.60 12.86 2.45
C LEU A 79 5.82 13.44 3.14
N GLY A 80 6.59 12.60 3.83
CA GLY A 80 7.88 12.99 4.37
C GLY A 80 8.98 13.01 3.29
N PRO A 81 10.23 13.34 3.68
CA PRO A 81 11.34 13.51 2.75
C PRO A 81 11.69 12.26 1.93
N ARG A 82 11.46 11.05 2.46
CA ARG A 82 11.64 9.79 1.75
C ARG A 82 10.48 9.47 0.80
N ARG A 83 9.38 10.22 0.86
CA ARG A 83 8.18 10.05 0.03
C ARG A 83 7.60 8.63 0.17
N LYS A 84 7.61 8.08 1.38
CA LYS A 84 7.07 6.76 1.65
C LYS A 84 5.55 6.85 1.66
N TYR A 85 4.92 6.41 0.56
CA TYR A 85 3.46 6.38 0.45
C TYR A 85 2.91 5.02 0.90
N SER A 86 3.16 4.71 2.17
CA SER A 86 2.73 3.49 2.87
C SER A 86 2.94 3.69 4.38
N CYS A 87 2.47 2.76 5.21
CA CYS A 87 2.55 2.85 6.67
C CYS A 87 3.98 3.15 7.19
N CYS A 88 4.16 4.24 7.94
CA CYS A 88 5.42 4.58 8.60
C CYS A 88 5.51 3.93 9.99
N PHE A 89 6.70 3.87 10.58
CA PHE A 89 6.93 3.22 11.87
C PHE A 89 7.29 4.26 12.92
N TYR A 90 6.56 4.23 14.05
CA TYR A 90 6.68 5.24 15.11
C TYR A 90 7.14 4.55 16.40
N PRO A 91 8.45 4.46 16.67
CA PRO A 91 8.96 3.78 17.87
C PRO A 91 8.58 4.50 19.17
N SER A 92 8.24 5.79 19.10
CA SER A 92 7.73 6.57 20.23
C SER A 92 6.73 7.62 19.79
N GLU A 93 5.93 8.15 20.72
CA GLU A 93 4.92 9.19 20.46
C GLU A 93 5.51 10.51 19.93
N ASN A 94 6.78 10.79 20.23
CA ASN A 94 7.47 12.01 19.82
C ASN A 94 8.17 11.88 18.45
N THR A 95 8.05 10.73 17.78
CA THR A 95 8.73 10.51 16.50
C THR A 95 8.06 11.34 15.40
N PRO A 96 8.77 12.30 14.77
CA PRO A 96 8.21 13.07 13.66
C PRO A 96 8.16 12.23 12.37
N LEU A 97 7.27 12.59 11.43
CA LEU A 97 7.05 11.84 10.18
C LEU A 97 8.34 11.56 9.40
N ASN A 98 9.26 12.53 9.30
CA ASN A 98 10.51 12.36 8.57
C ASN A 98 11.40 11.25 9.15
N GLU A 99 11.40 11.07 10.46
CA GLU A 99 12.10 9.96 11.11
C GLU A 99 11.29 8.67 11.00
N ALA A 100 9.97 8.74 11.13
CA ALA A 100 9.08 7.58 11.02
C ALA A 100 9.16 6.88 9.65
N GLU A 101 9.34 7.64 8.57
CA GLU A 101 9.63 7.07 7.24
C GLU A 101 10.93 6.27 7.23
N VAL A 102 12.00 6.83 7.82
CA VAL A 102 13.32 6.19 7.86
C VAL A 102 13.28 4.94 8.75
N PHE A 103 12.63 5.00 9.91
CA PHE A 103 12.45 3.84 10.78
C PHE A 103 11.68 2.72 10.07
N ALA A 104 10.64 3.04 9.31
CA ALA A 104 9.89 2.03 8.57
C ALA A 104 10.73 1.34 7.49
N LEU A 105 11.57 2.11 6.78
CA LEU A 105 12.49 1.57 5.77
C LEU A 105 13.59 0.71 6.41
N ALA A 106 14.11 1.13 7.57
CA ALA A 106 15.08 0.36 8.33
C ALA A 106 14.49 -0.98 8.84
N GLU A 107 13.27 -0.97 9.38
CA GLU A 107 12.57 -2.19 9.79
C GLU A 107 12.26 -3.09 8.58
N THR A 108 11.94 -2.52 7.42
CA THR A 108 11.78 -3.29 6.17
C THR A 108 13.08 -3.99 5.79
N VAL A 109 14.21 -3.27 5.77
CA VAL A 109 15.53 -3.85 5.45
C VAL A 109 15.90 -4.96 6.44
N LYS A 110 15.66 -4.73 7.72
CA LYS A 110 15.92 -5.70 8.79
C LYS A 110 15.05 -6.96 8.64
N HIS A 111 13.74 -6.81 8.51
CA HIS A 111 12.82 -7.96 8.42
C HIS A 111 12.96 -8.70 7.09
N ALA A 112 13.33 -8.00 6.02
CA ALA A 112 13.66 -8.61 4.74
C ALA A 112 15.05 -9.27 4.74
N ALA A 113 15.83 -9.18 5.83
CA ALA A 113 17.20 -9.66 5.93
C ALA A 113 18.05 -9.25 4.72
N ILE A 114 17.99 -7.96 4.36
CA ILE A 114 18.74 -7.40 3.23
C ILE A 114 20.16 -7.06 3.69
N GLU A 115 21.14 -7.49 2.89
CA GLU A 115 22.56 -7.23 3.11
C GLU A 115 23.19 -6.63 1.84
N ASP A 116 24.34 -5.98 1.99
CA ASP A 116 25.06 -5.43 0.85
C ASP A 116 25.59 -6.53 -0.09
N GLY A 117 25.55 -6.30 -1.40
CA GLY A 117 25.92 -7.27 -2.42
C GLY A 117 24.76 -8.12 -2.96
N MET A 118 23.55 -7.99 -2.42
CA MET A 118 22.37 -8.73 -2.90
C MET A 118 21.80 -8.17 -4.21
N SER A 119 21.24 -9.04 -5.04
CA SER A 119 20.34 -8.67 -6.13
C SER A 119 18.91 -8.56 -5.59
N ILE A 120 18.30 -7.39 -5.68
CA ILE A 120 17.00 -7.07 -5.07
C ILE A 120 15.98 -6.65 -6.15
N LEU A 121 14.81 -7.28 -6.14
CA LEU A 121 13.65 -6.88 -6.93
C LEU A 121 12.61 -6.23 -6.01
N GLU A 122 12.26 -4.99 -6.28
CA GLU A 122 11.21 -4.25 -5.58
C GLU A 122 9.95 -4.17 -6.45
N LEU A 123 8.87 -4.81 -6.02
CA LEU A 123 7.57 -4.79 -6.68
C LEU A 123 6.71 -3.66 -6.11
N GLY A 124 6.30 -2.73 -6.97
CA GLY A 124 5.48 -1.58 -6.57
C GLY A 124 6.28 -0.47 -5.88
N CYS A 125 7.29 0.09 -6.56
CA CYS A 125 8.25 1.02 -5.93
C CYS A 125 7.73 2.43 -5.61
N GLY A 126 6.49 2.77 -6.03
CA GLY A 126 5.87 4.06 -5.75
C GLY A 126 6.74 5.25 -6.18
N TRP A 127 7.04 6.15 -5.23
CA TRP A 127 7.91 7.31 -5.47
C TRP A 127 9.38 7.06 -5.10
N GLY A 128 9.80 5.79 -5.05
CA GLY A 128 11.19 5.37 -4.87
C GLY A 128 11.69 5.37 -3.44
N SER A 129 10.81 5.38 -2.43
CA SER A 129 11.20 5.51 -1.03
C SER A 129 12.18 4.42 -0.59
N LEU A 130 11.83 3.15 -0.86
CA LEU A 130 12.72 2.03 -0.59
C LEU A 130 13.83 1.93 -1.64
N SER A 131 13.53 2.17 -2.92
CA SER A 131 14.53 2.13 -4.01
C SER A 131 15.76 2.99 -3.70
N PHE A 132 15.56 4.25 -3.30
CA PHE A 132 16.66 5.15 -2.94
C PHE A 132 17.33 4.72 -1.64
N TYR A 133 16.56 4.30 -0.64
CA TYR A 133 17.12 3.85 0.63
C TYR A 133 18.07 2.67 0.44
N LEU A 134 17.66 1.67 -0.35
CA LEU A 134 18.48 0.51 -0.68
C LEU A 134 19.73 0.91 -1.48
N ALA A 135 19.56 1.70 -2.54
CA ALA A 135 20.65 2.13 -3.41
C ALA A 135 21.72 2.93 -2.66
N GLU A 136 21.31 3.80 -1.73
CA GLU A 136 22.20 4.61 -0.89
C GLU A 136 22.90 3.78 0.21
N THR A 137 22.18 2.83 0.82
CA THR A 137 22.68 2.05 1.97
C THR A 137 23.56 0.90 1.53
N PHE A 138 23.31 0.33 0.35
CA PHE A 138 23.93 -0.90 -0.15
C PHE A 138 24.54 -0.70 -1.53
N PRO A 139 25.70 -0.02 -1.63
CA PRO A 139 26.30 0.38 -2.90
C PRO A 139 26.77 -0.82 -3.75
N ASN A 140 27.00 -2.00 -3.16
CA ASN A 140 27.39 -3.21 -3.89
C ASN A 140 26.18 -4.07 -4.30
N SER A 141 24.99 -3.76 -3.84
CA SER A 141 23.75 -4.42 -4.26
C SER A 141 23.31 -3.98 -5.64
N ARG A 142 22.45 -4.75 -6.30
CA ARG A 142 21.76 -4.36 -7.54
C ARG A 142 20.26 -4.29 -7.29
N ILE A 143 19.67 -3.12 -7.52
CA ILE A 143 18.24 -2.89 -7.29
C ILE A 143 17.51 -2.76 -8.62
N VAL A 144 16.48 -3.59 -8.80
CA VAL A 144 15.52 -3.49 -9.89
C VAL A 144 14.17 -3.16 -9.28
N SER A 145 13.68 -1.95 -9.52
CA SER A 145 12.39 -1.48 -9.01
C SER A 145 11.35 -1.51 -10.12
N VAL A 146 10.14 -1.94 -9.81
CA VAL A 146 9.05 -2.06 -10.77
C VAL A 146 7.88 -1.17 -10.35
N SER A 147 7.40 -0.36 -11.29
CA SER A 147 6.20 0.47 -11.12
C SER A 147 5.31 0.31 -12.36
N ASN A 148 4.00 0.43 -12.19
CA ASN A 148 3.08 0.50 -13.33
C ASN A 148 2.94 1.92 -13.90
N SER A 149 3.61 2.92 -13.30
CA SER A 149 3.53 4.32 -13.65
C SER A 149 4.80 4.83 -14.32
N ALA A 150 4.63 5.38 -15.53
CA ALA A 150 5.71 6.04 -16.26
C ALA A 150 6.21 7.31 -15.55
N SER A 151 5.33 8.03 -14.82
CA SER A 151 5.69 9.25 -14.10
C SER A 151 6.54 8.96 -12.86
N GLN A 152 6.25 7.85 -12.16
CA GLN A 152 7.07 7.35 -11.06
C GLN A 152 8.47 6.94 -11.56
N ARG A 153 8.55 6.16 -12.64
CA ARG A 153 9.84 5.82 -13.26
C ARG A 153 10.64 7.05 -13.64
N ALA A 154 10.04 7.99 -14.36
CA ALA A 154 10.73 9.22 -14.79
C ALA A 154 11.27 10.02 -13.60
N PHE A 155 10.48 10.13 -12.53
CA PHE A 155 10.93 10.76 -11.29
C PHE A 155 12.11 10.01 -10.65
N ILE A 156 12.02 8.68 -10.51
CA ILE A 156 13.05 7.89 -9.84
C ILE A 156 14.36 7.93 -10.61
N THR A 157 14.32 7.75 -11.93
CA THR A 157 15.52 7.82 -12.80
C THR A 157 16.19 9.20 -12.70
N ALA A 158 15.42 10.30 -12.79
CA ALA A 158 15.99 11.64 -12.70
C ALA A 158 16.69 11.91 -11.35
N VAL A 159 16.12 11.43 -10.25
CA VAL A 159 16.73 11.57 -8.92
C VAL A 159 17.93 10.64 -8.75
N ALA A 160 17.87 9.42 -9.26
CA ALA A 160 19.00 8.49 -9.25
C ALA A 160 20.21 9.07 -10.00
N ASP A 161 19.98 9.66 -11.19
CA ASP A 161 21.02 10.33 -11.97
C ASP A 161 21.61 11.53 -11.21
N GLN A 162 20.75 12.37 -10.61
CA GLN A 162 21.18 13.51 -9.80
C GLN A 162 22.05 13.08 -8.60
N ARG A 163 21.70 11.97 -7.96
CA ARG A 163 22.42 11.40 -6.80
C ARG A 163 23.58 10.47 -7.20
N ARG A 164 23.77 10.21 -8.50
CA ARG A 164 24.75 9.27 -9.05
C ARG A 164 24.60 7.84 -8.50
N LEU A 165 23.36 7.40 -8.30
CA LEU A 165 23.05 6.04 -7.87
C LEU A 165 23.10 5.09 -9.08
N THR A 166 24.24 4.42 -9.27
CA THR A 166 24.49 3.56 -10.44
C THR A 166 23.98 2.12 -10.27
N ASN A 167 23.52 1.77 -9.08
CA ASN A 167 23.04 0.44 -8.71
C ASN A 167 21.50 0.29 -8.75
N LEU A 168 20.77 1.32 -9.20
CA LEU A 168 19.31 1.33 -9.27
C LEU A 168 18.82 1.38 -10.72
N SER A 169 17.92 0.46 -11.07
CA SER A 169 17.19 0.45 -12.34
C SER A 169 15.69 0.40 -12.10
N VAL A 170 14.90 1.00 -13.00
CA VAL A 170 13.44 1.08 -12.85
C VAL A 170 12.73 0.63 -14.12
N ILE A 171 11.83 -0.33 -13.98
CA ILE A 171 11.01 -0.91 -15.05
C ILE A 171 9.58 -0.39 -14.91
N THR A 172 8.99 0.04 -16.02
CA THR A 172 7.55 0.33 -16.09
C THR A 172 6.80 -0.87 -16.65
N ALA A 173 5.98 -1.54 -15.84
CA ALA A 173 5.19 -2.71 -16.26
C ALA A 173 3.89 -2.87 -15.45
N ASP A 174 2.85 -3.41 -16.09
CA ASP A 174 1.64 -3.90 -15.42
C ASP A 174 1.91 -5.30 -14.85
N MET A 175 1.50 -5.57 -13.61
CA MET A 175 1.78 -6.85 -12.96
C MET A 175 1.01 -8.02 -13.58
N ASN A 176 -0.05 -7.75 -14.36
CA ASN A 176 -0.69 -8.80 -15.16
C ASN A 176 0.27 -9.39 -16.19
N ASP A 177 1.15 -8.57 -16.77
CA ASP A 177 2.03 -8.92 -17.89
C ASP A 177 3.52 -9.00 -17.50
N PHE A 178 3.88 -8.50 -16.32
CA PHE A 178 5.28 -8.44 -15.90
C PHE A 178 5.89 -9.83 -15.72
N SER A 179 7.06 -10.00 -16.35
CA SER A 179 7.95 -11.15 -16.19
C SER A 179 9.39 -10.68 -16.42
N ILE A 180 10.34 -11.38 -15.80
CA ILE A 180 11.77 -11.08 -15.91
C ILE A 180 12.56 -12.40 -15.85
N ASP A 181 13.53 -12.55 -16.74
CA ASP A 181 14.43 -13.70 -16.80
C ASP A 181 15.67 -13.46 -15.93
N GLN A 182 15.43 -13.11 -14.65
CA GLN A 182 16.46 -12.89 -13.64
C GLN A 182 15.97 -13.41 -12.30
N ARG A 183 16.89 -13.94 -11.51
CA ARG A 183 16.63 -14.34 -10.12
C ARG A 183 17.30 -13.38 -9.15
N PHE A 184 16.66 -13.20 -8.00
CA PHE A 184 17.00 -12.22 -6.99
C PHE A 184 17.16 -12.90 -5.63
N ASP A 185 18.12 -12.43 -4.85
CA ASP A 185 18.34 -12.86 -3.47
C ASP A 185 17.19 -12.38 -2.58
N ARG A 186 16.61 -11.22 -2.92
CA ARG A 186 15.43 -10.65 -2.27
C ARG A 186 14.43 -10.15 -3.29
N VAL A 187 13.20 -10.60 -3.17
CA VAL A 187 12.03 -9.93 -3.76
C VAL A 187 11.30 -9.23 -2.62
N VAL A 188 10.96 -7.96 -2.81
CA VAL A 188 10.36 -7.11 -1.78
C VAL A 188 9.11 -6.46 -2.34
N SER A 189 8.02 -6.49 -1.59
CA SER A 189 6.80 -5.73 -1.90
C SER A 189 6.37 -4.94 -0.67
N ILE A 190 6.20 -3.62 -0.84
CA ILE A 190 5.59 -2.75 0.16
C ILE A 190 4.25 -2.24 -0.38
N GLU A 191 3.17 -2.65 0.27
CA GLU A 191 1.81 -2.19 0.00
C GLU A 191 1.38 -2.27 -1.48
N MET A 192 1.81 -3.35 -2.16
CA MET A 192 1.40 -3.66 -3.54
C MET A 192 0.39 -4.82 -3.62
N PHE A 193 0.50 -5.83 -2.75
CA PHE A 193 -0.25 -7.08 -2.83
C PHE A 193 -1.75 -6.89 -2.54
N GLU A 194 -2.13 -5.94 -1.70
CA GLU A 194 -3.51 -5.50 -1.47
C GLU A 194 -4.20 -4.98 -2.74
N HIS A 195 -3.44 -4.54 -3.74
CA HIS A 195 -3.98 -4.10 -5.03
C HIS A 195 -4.12 -5.27 -6.03
N MET A 196 -3.68 -6.48 -5.63
CA MET A 196 -3.72 -7.68 -6.46
C MET A 196 -4.90 -8.55 -6.03
N SER A 197 -5.56 -9.16 -7.01
CA SER A 197 -6.77 -9.96 -6.81
C SER A 197 -6.51 -11.46 -6.88
N ASN A 198 -5.39 -11.87 -7.50
CA ASN A 198 -4.94 -13.25 -7.58
C ASN A 198 -3.51 -13.39 -7.04
N TRP A 199 -3.40 -13.68 -5.75
CA TRP A 199 -2.12 -13.85 -5.07
C TRP A 199 -1.41 -15.16 -5.45
N ARG A 200 -2.16 -16.23 -5.79
CA ARG A 200 -1.56 -17.52 -6.19
C ARG A 200 -0.67 -17.34 -7.42
N THR A 201 -1.22 -16.80 -8.50
CA THR A 201 -0.47 -16.56 -9.74
C THR A 201 0.72 -15.63 -9.52
N LEU A 202 0.57 -14.62 -8.65
CA LEU A 202 1.67 -13.72 -8.34
C LEU A 202 2.77 -14.40 -7.49
N PHE A 203 2.40 -15.27 -6.54
CA PHE A 203 3.36 -16.08 -5.80
C PHE A 203 4.07 -17.09 -6.70
N GLU A 204 3.38 -17.74 -7.64
CA GLU A 204 4.01 -18.62 -8.63
C GLU A 204 5.10 -17.88 -9.42
N ARG A 205 4.80 -16.67 -9.91
CA ARG A 205 5.77 -15.81 -10.59
C ARG A 205 6.91 -15.36 -9.67
N ALA A 206 6.59 -14.95 -8.44
CA ALA A 206 7.61 -14.54 -7.47
C ALA A 206 8.57 -15.69 -7.15
N ARG A 207 8.09 -16.93 -7.10
CA ARG A 207 8.94 -18.12 -6.91
C ARG A 207 9.93 -18.30 -8.08
N ASP A 208 9.56 -17.91 -9.29
CA ASP A 208 10.46 -17.91 -10.44
C ASP A 208 11.50 -16.78 -10.40
N TRP A 209 11.19 -15.68 -9.72
CA TRP A 209 12.10 -14.54 -9.55
C TRP A 209 13.02 -14.67 -8.33
N VAL A 210 12.72 -15.53 -7.37
CA VAL A 210 13.57 -15.74 -6.17
C VAL A 210 14.61 -16.83 -6.46
N THR A 211 15.85 -16.65 -5.99
CA THR A 211 16.86 -17.73 -6.00
C THR A 211 16.45 -18.85 -5.03
N PRO A 212 16.97 -20.09 -5.15
CA PRO A 212 16.62 -21.16 -4.21
C PRO A 212 16.82 -20.81 -2.73
N GLU A 213 17.87 -20.02 -2.44
CA GLU A 213 18.18 -19.53 -1.08
C GLU A 213 17.70 -18.09 -0.82
N GLY A 214 17.02 -17.49 -1.80
CA GLY A 214 16.49 -16.14 -1.69
C GLY A 214 15.23 -16.10 -0.84
N ARG A 215 14.71 -14.89 -0.62
CA ARG A 215 13.48 -14.66 0.15
C ARG A 215 12.55 -13.68 -0.56
N LEU A 216 11.25 -13.88 -0.36
CA LEU A 216 10.23 -12.88 -0.62
C LEU A 216 9.88 -12.19 0.70
N PHE A 217 9.90 -10.86 0.72
CA PHE A 217 9.42 -10.07 1.84
C PHE A 217 8.14 -9.32 1.44
N LEU A 218 7.10 -9.48 2.25
CA LEU A 218 5.83 -8.78 2.10
C LEU A 218 5.61 -7.82 3.26
N HIS A 219 5.35 -6.55 2.94
CA HIS A 219 4.73 -5.56 3.82
C HIS A 219 3.36 -5.26 3.25
N VAL A 220 2.30 -5.63 3.97
CA VAL A 220 0.91 -5.51 3.49
C VAL A 220 -0.02 -5.15 4.63
N PHE A 221 -0.95 -4.23 4.40
CA PHE A 221 -1.98 -3.97 5.41
C PHE A 221 -2.96 -5.15 5.50
N THR A 222 -3.45 -5.45 6.70
CA THR A 222 -4.28 -6.63 6.98
C THR A 222 -5.41 -6.31 7.93
N HIS A 223 -6.51 -7.03 7.79
CA HIS A 223 -7.48 -7.22 8.88
C HIS A 223 -7.01 -8.39 9.75
N LYS A 224 -7.29 -8.35 11.05
CA LYS A 224 -6.72 -9.30 12.04
C LYS A 224 -6.93 -10.78 11.69
N ASP A 225 -8.05 -11.15 11.06
CA ASP A 225 -8.41 -12.55 10.84
C ASP A 225 -9.41 -12.80 9.70
N ARG A 226 -9.68 -11.82 8.83
CA ARG A 226 -10.69 -11.97 7.75
C ARG A 226 -10.27 -11.25 6.49
N SER A 227 -10.39 -11.93 5.35
CA SER A 227 -10.16 -11.35 4.04
C SER A 227 -11.47 -10.87 3.43
N TYR A 228 -11.44 -9.72 2.77
CA TYR A 228 -12.57 -9.22 1.98
C TYR A 228 -12.08 -8.39 0.80
N ARG A 229 -12.91 -8.26 -0.24
CA ARG A 229 -12.62 -7.43 -1.41
C ARG A 229 -13.21 -6.04 -1.22
N PHE A 230 -12.53 -5.04 -1.76
CA PHE A 230 -13.10 -3.72 -1.96
C PHE A 230 -14.02 -3.80 -3.19
N ASP A 231 -15.30 -3.54 -2.98
CA ASP A 231 -16.33 -3.83 -3.98
C ASP A 231 -16.78 -2.55 -4.70
N HIS A 232 -16.22 -2.30 -5.88
CA HIS A 232 -16.65 -1.20 -6.74
C HIS A 232 -18.11 -1.35 -7.22
N ALA A 233 -18.74 -2.53 -7.12
CA ALA A 233 -20.15 -2.68 -7.41
C ALA A 233 -21.05 -2.25 -6.22
N ASP A 234 -20.52 -2.13 -5.01
CA ASP A 234 -21.26 -1.63 -3.83
C ASP A 234 -21.20 -0.09 -3.78
N PRO A 235 -22.32 0.62 -4.02
CA PRO A 235 -22.35 2.08 -4.00
C PRO A 235 -22.03 2.70 -2.63
N SER A 236 -21.96 1.89 -1.57
CA SER A 236 -21.55 2.30 -0.23
C SER A 236 -20.06 2.09 0.07
N ASP A 237 -19.31 1.42 -0.81
CA ASP A 237 -17.86 1.26 -0.69
C ASP A 237 -17.14 2.45 -1.36
N TRP A 238 -17.22 3.62 -0.71
CA TRP A 238 -16.65 4.86 -1.23
C TRP A 238 -15.13 4.78 -1.43
N ILE A 239 -14.44 4.02 -0.58
CA ILE A 239 -12.99 3.84 -0.73
C ILE A 239 -12.68 3.00 -1.98
N ALA A 240 -13.46 1.95 -2.27
CA ALA A 240 -13.32 1.18 -3.51
C ALA A 240 -13.54 2.02 -4.77
N HIS A 241 -14.50 2.96 -4.74
CA HIS A 241 -14.82 3.80 -5.90
C HIS A 241 -13.78 4.86 -6.26
N HIS A 242 -13.01 5.32 -5.27
CA HIS A 242 -12.13 6.48 -5.45
C HIS A 242 -10.66 6.19 -5.17
N PHE A 243 -10.36 5.19 -4.33
CA PHE A 243 -9.03 4.96 -3.80
C PHE A 243 -8.56 3.49 -3.73
N PHE A 244 -9.39 2.49 -3.97
CA PHE A 244 -8.98 1.07 -3.90
C PHE A 244 -9.80 0.19 -4.87
N THR A 245 -9.80 0.55 -6.15
CA THR A 245 -10.54 -0.21 -7.18
C THR A 245 -9.91 -1.59 -7.40
N GLY A 246 -10.65 -2.67 -7.11
CA GLY A 246 -10.25 -4.05 -7.40
C GLY A 246 -9.29 -4.70 -6.40
N GLY A 247 -8.94 -3.98 -5.31
CA GLY A 247 -8.07 -4.48 -4.26
C GLY A 247 -8.78 -5.36 -3.22
N ILE A 248 -7.99 -5.83 -2.25
CA ILE A 248 -8.44 -6.64 -1.13
C ILE A 248 -7.94 -6.07 0.20
N MET A 249 -8.70 -6.30 1.27
CA MET A 249 -8.17 -6.32 2.63
C MET A 249 -7.88 -7.77 2.99
N PRO A 250 -6.61 -8.20 3.04
CA PRO A 250 -6.27 -9.58 3.37
C PRO A 250 -6.39 -9.84 4.87
N ALA A 251 -6.72 -11.08 5.25
CA ALA A 251 -6.51 -11.57 6.60
C ALA A 251 -5.01 -11.61 6.93
N HIS A 252 -4.67 -11.43 8.21
CA HIS A 252 -3.28 -11.48 8.66
C HIS A 252 -2.62 -12.86 8.41
N ASP A 253 -3.38 -13.94 8.41
CA ASP A 253 -2.88 -15.29 8.13
C ASP A 253 -2.93 -15.66 6.64
N LEU A 254 -3.37 -14.76 5.75
CA LEU A 254 -3.52 -15.07 4.32
C LEU A 254 -2.22 -15.57 3.66
N PRO A 255 -1.01 -15.03 3.93
CA PRO A 255 0.23 -15.56 3.37
C PRO A 255 0.50 -17.03 3.71
N HIS A 256 0.01 -17.54 4.86
CA HIS A 256 0.16 -18.95 5.25
C HIS A 256 -0.69 -19.90 4.40
N ARG A 257 -1.65 -19.39 3.63
CA ARG A 257 -2.53 -20.20 2.77
C ARG A 257 -1.90 -20.60 1.44
N PHE A 258 -0.63 -20.26 1.23
CA PHE A 258 0.15 -20.54 0.03
C PHE A 258 1.44 -21.33 0.35
N GLU A 259 1.39 -22.20 1.36
CA GLU A 259 2.54 -22.98 1.84
C GLU A 259 3.17 -23.91 0.79
N ASP A 260 2.41 -24.27 -0.25
CA ASP A 260 2.89 -25.04 -1.40
C ASP A 260 3.82 -24.25 -2.34
N LEU A 261 3.82 -22.91 -2.22
CA LEU A 261 4.67 -22.00 -2.97
C LEU A 261 5.74 -21.36 -2.09
N PHE A 262 5.36 -20.92 -0.89
CA PHE A 262 6.20 -20.20 0.03
C PHE A 262 5.87 -20.54 1.49
N ILE A 263 6.91 -20.79 2.29
CA ILE A 263 6.78 -21.00 3.73
C ILE A 263 7.14 -19.69 4.44
N VAL A 264 6.25 -19.20 5.31
CA VAL A 264 6.53 -18.05 6.18
C VAL A 264 7.57 -18.47 7.23
N GLU A 265 8.77 -17.88 7.18
CA GLU A 265 9.84 -18.14 8.17
C GLU A 265 9.73 -17.24 9.39
N GLU A 266 9.44 -15.96 9.15
CA GLU A 266 9.27 -14.95 10.18
C GLU A 266 8.08 -14.05 9.85
N GLU A 267 7.38 -13.62 10.89
CA GLU A 267 6.17 -12.81 10.81
C GLU A 267 6.19 -11.72 11.88
N TRP A 268 5.75 -10.52 11.52
CA TRP A 268 5.55 -9.43 12.44
C TRP A 268 4.24 -8.71 12.16
N ARG A 269 3.68 -8.10 13.21
CA ARG A 269 2.48 -7.27 13.10
C ARG A 269 2.70 -5.90 13.71
N TRP A 270 2.55 -4.88 12.89
CA TRP A 270 2.44 -3.50 13.35
C TRP A 270 0.99 -3.18 13.68
N SER A 271 0.77 -2.55 14.83
CA SER A 271 -0.54 -2.00 15.20
C SER A 271 -0.96 -0.96 14.16
N GLY A 272 -2.26 -0.92 13.85
CA GLY A 272 -2.83 0.11 12.98
C GLY A 272 -2.60 1.54 13.49
N ARG A 273 -2.23 1.73 14.77
CA ARG A 273 -1.83 3.06 15.29
C ARG A 273 -0.71 3.71 14.49
N HIS A 274 0.21 2.92 13.95
CA HIS A 274 1.28 3.43 13.09
C HIS A 274 0.73 4.03 11.80
N TYR A 275 -0.19 3.33 11.13
CA TYR A 275 -0.80 3.82 9.90
C TYR A 275 -1.77 4.97 10.18
N ARG A 276 -2.53 4.90 11.29
CA ARG A 276 -3.34 6.03 11.77
C ARG A 276 -2.48 7.28 11.89
N ARG A 277 -1.34 7.18 12.56
CA ARG A 277 -0.47 8.33 12.77
C ARG A 277 0.12 8.84 11.45
N THR A 278 0.56 7.93 10.59
CA THR A 278 1.03 8.25 9.22
C THR A 278 0.01 9.09 8.46
N ALA A 279 -1.25 8.65 8.42
CA ALA A 279 -2.32 9.34 7.70
C ALA A 279 -2.67 10.71 8.31
N LEU A 280 -2.60 10.85 9.64
CA LEU A 280 -2.80 12.13 10.31
C LEU A 280 -1.65 13.11 10.06
N ASP A 281 -0.40 12.64 10.00
CA ASP A 281 0.75 13.48 9.64
C ASP A 281 0.65 13.94 8.17
N TRP A 282 0.21 13.06 7.26
CA TRP A 282 -0.10 13.43 5.88
C TRP A 282 -1.21 14.47 5.78
N LEU A 283 -2.30 14.29 6.54
CA LEU A 283 -3.38 15.27 6.61
C LEU A 283 -2.90 16.63 7.12
N ALA A 284 -2.08 16.66 8.17
CA ALA A 284 -1.51 17.90 8.70
C ALA A 284 -0.59 18.60 7.67
N ASN A 285 0.17 17.83 6.90
CA ASN A 285 0.97 18.37 5.80
C ASN A 285 0.10 18.90 4.65
N PHE A 286 -0.96 18.18 4.29
CA PHE A 286 -1.94 18.60 3.30
C PHE A 286 -2.58 19.94 3.67
N ASP A 287 -2.97 20.12 4.93
CA ASP A 287 -3.55 21.37 5.43
C ASP A 287 -2.55 22.52 5.43
N ARG A 288 -1.32 22.26 5.88
CA ARG A 288 -0.25 23.27 5.89
C ARG A 288 0.15 23.73 4.49
N GLU A 289 0.12 22.84 3.50
CA GLU A 289 0.57 23.11 2.13
C GLU A 289 -0.59 23.42 1.17
N ILE A 290 -1.81 23.66 1.67
CA ILE A 290 -3.02 23.76 0.86
C ILE A 290 -2.92 24.78 -0.27
N ASP A 291 -2.34 25.96 0.00
CA ASP A 291 -2.15 27.03 -0.99
C ASP A 291 -1.27 26.61 -2.17
N ARG A 292 -0.37 25.63 -1.95
CA ARG A 292 0.50 25.08 -2.99
C ARG A 292 -0.05 23.82 -3.63
N ILE A 293 -1.00 23.14 -2.97
CA ILE A 293 -1.70 21.96 -3.49
C ILE A 293 -2.85 22.37 -4.41
N GLN A 294 -3.58 23.45 -4.08
CA GLN A 294 -4.71 23.93 -4.87
C GLN A 294 -4.37 24.16 -6.36
N PRO A 295 -3.26 24.84 -6.73
CA PRO A 295 -2.90 25.00 -8.14
C PRO A 295 -2.64 23.67 -8.86
N ILE A 296 -2.02 22.70 -8.17
CA ILE A 296 -1.78 21.36 -8.71
C ILE A 296 -3.13 20.69 -9.03
N PHE A 297 -4.07 20.76 -8.10
CA PHE A 297 -5.39 20.15 -8.29
C PHE A 297 -6.21 20.86 -9.35
N ALA A 298 -6.10 22.18 -9.48
CA ALA A 298 -6.73 22.93 -10.56
C ALA A 298 -6.20 22.49 -11.94
N GLN A 299 -4.89 22.23 -12.04
CA GLN A 299 -4.27 21.72 -13.26
C GLN A 299 -4.71 20.29 -13.59
N VAL A 300 -4.74 19.39 -12.59
CA VAL A 300 -5.04 17.96 -12.78
C VAL A 300 -6.54 17.72 -12.97
N TYR A 301 -7.37 18.31 -12.12
CA TYR A 301 -8.80 18.01 -12.03
C TYR A 301 -9.71 19.11 -12.61
N GLY A 302 -9.17 20.27 -12.99
CA GLY A 302 -9.95 21.37 -13.56
C GLY A 302 -11.12 21.80 -12.66
N LYS A 303 -12.32 21.79 -13.23
CA LYS A 303 -13.57 22.16 -12.53
C LYS A 303 -13.86 21.31 -11.28
N ASP A 304 -13.33 20.10 -11.23
CA ASP A 304 -13.58 19.15 -10.12
C ASP A 304 -12.52 19.28 -9.01
N SER A 305 -11.59 20.23 -9.09
CA SER A 305 -10.52 20.45 -8.11
C SER A 305 -11.02 20.56 -6.67
N SER A 306 -12.07 21.35 -6.41
CA SER A 306 -12.62 21.51 -5.05
C SER A 306 -13.19 20.21 -4.49
N LEU A 307 -13.77 19.37 -5.34
CA LEU A 307 -14.29 18.05 -4.97
C LEU A 307 -13.13 17.12 -4.64
N TRP A 308 -12.10 17.08 -5.48
CA TRP A 308 -10.93 16.24 -5.25
C TRP A 308 -10.13 16.64 -4.00
N LEU A 309 -10.06 17.93 -3.65
CA LEU A 309 -9.48 18.36 -2.36
C LEU A 309 -10.22 17.73 -1.18
N ARG A 310 -11.56 17.72 -1.22
CA ARG A 310 -12.38 17.06 -0.18
C ARG A 310 -12.17 15.54 -0.17
N ARG A 311 -12.07 14.91 -1.35
CA ARG A 311 -11.81 13.47 -1.46
C ARG A 311 -10.45 13.08 -0.88
N TRP A 312 -9.40 13.83 -1.17
CA TRP A 312 -8.07 13.56 -0.61
C TRP A 312 -8.04 13.76 0.91
N ARG A 313 -8.72 14.80 1.44
CA ARG A 313 -8.91 14.92 2.89
C ARG A 313 -9.63 13.70 3.47
N LEU A 314 -10.75 13.32 2.87
CA LEU A 314 -11.56 12.18 3.33
C LEU A 314 -10.77 10.86 3.22
N PHE A 315 -9.90 10.70 2.23
CA PHE A 315 -8.98 9.57 2.12
C PHE A 315 -8.05 9.48 3.34
N PHE A 316 -7.36 10.57 3.71
CA PHE A 316 -6.50 10.55 4.90
C PHE A 316 -7.29 10.26 6.19
N LEU A 317 -8.48 10.84 6.33
CA LEU A 317 -9.35 10.58 7.48
C LEU A 317 -9.86 9.13 7.50
N ALA A 318 -10.23 8.57 6.35
CA ALA A 318 -10.67 7.19 6.22
C ALA A 318 -9.55 6.21 6.60
N THR A 319 -8.33 6.41 6.08
CA THR A 319 -7.15 5.63 6.48
C THR A 319 -6.88 5.78 7.98
N ALA A 320 -6.93 7.01 8.52
CA ALA A 320 -6.71 7.25 9.93
C ALA A 320 -7.76 6.56 10.82
N GLY A 321 -9.04 6.64 10.44
CA GLY A 321 -10.15 6.02 11.18
C GLY A 321 -10.10 4.50 11.12
N LEU A 322 -9.88 3.91 9.93
CA LEU A 322 -9.82 2.47 9.73
C LEU A 322 -8.72 1.82 10.57
N PHE A 323 -7.47 2.26 10.37
CA PHE A 323 -6.33 1.71 11.11
C PHE A 323 -6.28 2.17 12.57
N GLY A 324 -7.01 3.23 12.91
CA GLY A 324 -7.15 3.71 14.28
C GLY A 324 -8.20 2.99 15.11
N HIS A 325 -9.13 2.28 14.47
CA HIS A 325 -10.27 1.64 15.11
C HIS A 325 -9.83 0.63 16.17
N ASP A 326 -10.51 0.63 17.33
CA ASP A 326 -10.18 -0.19 18.49
C ASP A 326 -8.67 -0.20 18.81
N ASN A 327 -8.09 1.00 18.94
CA ASN A 327 -6.67 1.20 19.25
C ASN A 327 -5.70 0.54 18.25
N GLY A 328 -6.13 0.33 17.00
CA GLY A 328 -5.33 -0.28 15.94
C GLY A 328 -5.15 -1.78 16.08
N ASP A 329 -6.08 -2.46 16.75
CA ASP A 329 -6.05 -3.90 16.94
C ASP A 329 -6.77 -4.67 15.82
N ILE A 330 -7.71 -4.03 15.11
CA ILE A 330 -8.53 -4.71 14.09
C ILE A 330 -7.87 -4.70 12.72
N TRP A 331 -7.42 -3.54 12.26
CA TRP A 331 -6.64 -3.40 11.03
C TRP A 331 -5.21 -2.98 11.40
N GLY A 332 -4.22 -3.60 10.76
CA GLY A 332 -2.81 -3.37 11.03
C GLY A 332 -1.96 -3.62 9.78
N VAL A 333 -0.66 -3.77 9.97
CA VAL A 333 0.27 -4.08 8.88
C VAL A 333 1.04 -5.34 9.23
N GLY A 334 1.04 -6.32 8.32
CA GLY A 334 1.80 -7.55 8.44
C GLY A 334 3.11 -7.45 7.65
N HIS A 335 4.18 -7.91 8.27
CA HIS A 335 5.46 -8.17 7.63
C HIS A 335 5.69 -9.68 7.61
N TYR A 336 6.14 -10.21 6.49
CA TYR A 336 6.38 -11.64 6.32
C TYR A 336 7.68 -11.85 5.56
N LEU A 337 8.58 -12.64 6.11
CA LEU A 337 9.74 -13.16 5.38
C LEU A 337 9.42 -14.58 4.95
N LEU A 338 9.37 -14.82 3.65
CA LEU A 338 8.97 -16.10 3.07
C LEU A 338 10.13 -16.75 2.31
N LYS A 339 10.33 -18.04 2.54
CA LYS A 339 11.23 -18.88 1.72
C LYS A 339 10.44 -19.64 0.66
N PRO A 340 11.01 -19.88 -0.53
CA PRO A 340 10.41 -20.80 -1.50
C PRO A 340 10.15 -22.17 -0.87
N ALA A 341 8.97 -22.74 -1.10
CA ALA A 341 8.68 -24.11 -0.71
C ALA A 341 9.59 -25.08 -1.51
N ARG A 342 10.10 -26.12 -0.83
CA ARG A 342 10.88 -27.16 -1.51
C ARG A 342 9.95 -27.95 -2.44
N PRO A 343 10.38 -28.27 -3.67
CA PRO A 343 9.61 -29.10 -4.59
C PRO A 343 9.35 -30.51 -4.06
#